data_AF-A0A2M8C253-F1
#
_entry.id   AF-A0A2M8C253-F1
#
_cell.length_a   1.000
_cell.length_b   1.000
_cell.length_c   1.000
_cell.angle_alpha   90.00
_cell.angle_beta   90.00
_cell.angle_gamma   90.00
#
_symmetry.space_group_name_H-M   'P 1'
#
loop_
_entity.id
_entity.type
_entity.pdbx_description
1 polymer ?
#
loop_
_entity_poly.entity_id
_entity_poly.type
_entity_poly.pdbx_seq_one_letter_code
_entity_poly.pdbx_strand_id
1 'polypeptide(L)' 'MKADEIRALGGEELRLKLSEAHEELFNLRFRLATRQLVNHREIPKVKKKIARINTIFREKELGIR' A
#
# COMPACT_ATOMS: atom_id res chain seq x y z
N MET A 1 8.35 -1.99 -3.11
CA MET A 1 8.76 -0.78 -2.39
C MET A 1 9.53 -1.16 -1.15
N LYS A 2 10.77 -0.68 -1.09
CA LYS A 2 11.58 -0.72 0.13
C LYS A 2 11.03 0.33 1.10
N ALA A 3 11.19 0.10 2.41
CA ALA A 3 10.67 1.03 3.42
C ALA A 3 11.31 2.43 3.28
N ASP A 4 12.54 2.49 2.78
CA ASP A 4 13.31 3.74 2.66
C ASP A 4 12.75 4.66 1.58
N GLU A 5 12.27 4.10 0.46
CA GLU A 5 11.56 4.86 -0.58
C GLU A 5 10.23 5.44 -0.07
N ILE A 6 9.59 4.79 0.91
CA ILE A 6 8.33 5.25 1.49
C ILE A 6 8.60 6.35 2.53
N ARG A 7 9.73 6.27 3.26
CA ARG A 7 10.15 7.30 4.22
C ARG A 7 10.56 8.61 3.55
N ALA A 8 11.19 8.53 2.38
CA ALA A 8 11.64 9.68 1.59
C ALA A 8 10.49 10.52 1.00
N LEU A 9 9.26 9.98 0.97
CA LEU A 9 8.10 10.67 0.41
C LEU A 9 7.49 11.66 1.40
N GLY A 10 6.95 12.74 0.85
CA GLY A 10 6.18 13.74 1.59
C GLY A 10 4.90 13.17 2.20
N GLY A 11 4.34 13.86 3.20
CA GLY A 11 3.09 13.45 3.85
C GLY A 11 1.89 13.36 2.89
N GLU A 12 1.85 14.23 1.87
CA GLU A 12 0.81 14.19 0.83
C GLU A 12 1.01 13.05 -0.18
N GLU A 13 2.23 12.82 -0.62
CA GLU A 13 2.56 11.71 -1.53
C GLU A 13 2.27 10.34 -0.88
N LEU A 14 2.45 10.23 0.44
CA LEU A 14 2.08 9.04 1.20
C LEU A 14 0.57 8.80 1.17
N ARG A 15 -0.24 9.86 1.33
CA ARG A 15 -1.70 9.76 1.23
C ARG A 15 -2.13 9.38 -0.19
N LEU A 16 -1.49 9.96 -1.21
CA LEU A 16 -1.76 9.64 -2.60
C LEU A 16 -1.49 8.16 -2.91
N LYS A 17 -0.31 7.65 -2.52
CA LYS A 17 0.06 6.24 -2.68
C LYS A 17 -0.81 5.28 -1.88
N LEU A 18 -1.33 5.73 -0.74
CA LEU A 18 -2.29 4.95 0.05
C LEU A 18 -3.59 4.77 -0.73
N SER A 19 -4.12 5.86 -1.31
CA SER A 19 -5.32 5.82 -2.15
C SER A 19 -5.13 4.91 -3.36
N GLU A 20 -4.03 5.08 -4.09
CA GLU A 20 -3.68 4.23 -5.25
C GLU A 20 -3.59 2.74 -4.86
N ALA A 21 -2.97 2.41 -3.71
CA ALA A 21 -2.86 1.04 -3.25
C ALA A 21 -4.22 0.44 -2.84
N HIS A 22 -5.16 1.25 -2.37
CA HIS A 22 -6.53 0.83 -2.10
C HIS A 22 -7.32 0.54 -3.38
N GLU A 23 -7.20 1.38 -4.40
CA GLU A 23 -7.78 1.13 -5.73
C GLU A 23 -7.19 -0.12 -6.38
N GLU A 24 -5.87 -0.30 -6.29
CA GLU A 24 -5.17 -1.49 -6.77
C GLU A 24 -5.72 -2.75 -6.08
N LEU A 25 -5.92 -2.70 -4.76
CA LEU A 25 -6.51 -3.81 -4.00
C LEU A 25 -7.97 -4.08 -4.41
N PHE A 26 -8.75 -3.05 -4.69
CA PHE A 26 -10.13 -3.18 -5.15
C PHE A 26 -10.18 -3.87 -6.52
N ASN A 27 -9.34 -3.42 -7.46
CA ASN A 27 -9.21 -4.03 -8.79
C ASN A 27 -8.76 -5.49 -8.71
N LEU A 28 -7.80 -5.81 -7.83
CA LEU A 28 -7.36 -7.20 -7.62
C LEU A 28 -8.47 -8.08 -7.02
N ARG A 29 -9.29 -7.55 -6.11
CA ARG A 29 -10.45 -8.27 -5.58
C ARG A 29 -11.52 -8.48 -6.64
N PHE A 30 -11.75 -7.50 -7.49
CA PHE A 30 -12.69 -7.61 -8.60
C PHE A 30 -12.24 -8.68 -9.60
N ARG A 31 -10.96 -8.67 -9.99
CA ARG A 31 -10.36 -9.70 -10.85
C ARG A 31 -10.36 -11.10 -10.22
N LEU A 32 -10.23 -11.18 -8.89
CA LEU A 32 -10.37 -12.43 -8.15
C LEU A 32 -11.81 -12.97 -8.24
N ALA A 33 -12.81 -12.09 -8.07
CA ALA A 33 -14.23 -12.44 -8.17
C ALA A 33 -14.60 -12.91 -9.60
N THR A 34 -14.05 -12.27 -10.64
CA THR A 34 -14.24 -12.69 -12.04
C THR A 34 -13.41 -13.90 -12.44
N ARG A 35 -12.59 -14.47 -11.54
CA ARG A 35 -11.65 -15.58 -11.77
C ARG A 35 -10.62 -15.32 -12.88
N GLN A 36 -10.35 -14.07 -13.20
CA GLN A 36 -9.36 -13.66 -14.21
C GLN A 36 -8.00 -13.31 -13.59
N LEU A 37 -7.82 -13.59 -12.29
CA LEU A 37 -6.60 -13.25 -11.58
C LEU A 37 -5.48 -14.26 -11.90
N VAL A 38 -4.49 -13.80 -12.68
CA VAL A 38 -3.31 -14.60 -13.04
C VAL A 38 -2.39 -14.83 -11.83
N ASN A 39 -2.23 -13.81 -10.96
CA ASN A 39 -1.28 -13.86 -9.85
C ASN A 39 -1.91 -13.57 -8.48
N HIS A 40 -2.22 -14.63 -7.74
CA HIS A 40 -2.79 -14.56 -6.39
C HIS A 40 -1.83 -13.96 -5.35
N ARG A 41 -0.52 -13.92 -5.62
CA ARG A 41 0.49 -13.34 -4.72
C ARG A 41 0.49 -11.81 -4.73
N GLU A 42 -0.21 -11.16 -5.65
CA GLU A 42 -0.28 -9.70 -5.69
C GLU A 42 -1.15 -9.13 -4.57
N ILE A 43 -2.27 -9.78 -4.24
CA ILE A 43 -3.14 -9.38 -3.13
C ILE A 43 -2.37 -9.24 -1.80
N PRO A 44 -1.62 -10.25 -1.32
CA PRO A 44 -0.85 -10.10 -0.09
C PRO A 44 0.31 -9.10 -0.21
N LYS A 45 0.88 -8.89 -1.41
CA LYS A 45 1.89 -7.84 -1.63
C LYS A 45 1.30 -6.44 -1.46
N VAL A 46 0.15 -6.17 -2.06
CA VAL A 46 -0.56 -4.87 -1.94
C VAL A 46 -1.02 -4.64 -0.51
N LYS A 47 -1.54 -5.66 0.19
CA LYS A 47 -1.85 -5.56 1.62
C LYS A 47 -0.63 -5.19 2.47
N LYS A 48 0.53 -5.82 2.22
CA LYS A 48 1.79 -5.47 2.90
C LYS A 48 2.26 -4.05 2.58
N LYS A 49 2.03 -3.56 1.36
CA LYS A 49 2.34 -2.18 0.95
C LYS A 49 1.50 -1.18 1.74
N ILE A 50 0.18 -1.38 1.84
CA ILE A 50 -0.72 -0.54 2.66
C ILE A 50 -0.28 -0.55 4.13
N ALA A 51 -0.02 -1.73 4.70
CA ALA A 51 0.42 -1.84 6.09
C ALA A 51 1.70 -1.03 6.35
N ARG A 52 2.71 -1.12 5.48
CA ARG A 52 3.97 -0.36 5.60
C ARG A 52 3.75 1.16 5.54
N ILE A 53 2.88 1.63 4.65
CA ILE A 53 2.55 3.06 4.55
C ILE A 53 1.91 3.54 5.86
N ASN A 54 0.95 2.78 6.39
CA ASN A 54 0.29 3.12 7.67
C ASN A 54 1.26 3.10 8.85
N THR A 55 2.18 2.13 8.89
CA THR A 55 3.22 2.09 9.93
C THR A 55 4.11 3.33 9.88
N ILE A 56 4.59 3.73 8.69
CA ILE A 56 5.43 4.92 8.54
C ILE A 56 4.66 6.20 8.87
N PHE A 57 3.37 6.27 8.50
CA PHE A 57 2.50 7.39 8.89
C PHE A 57 2.42 7.50 10.42
N ARG A 58 2.23 6.38 11.10
CA ARG A 58 2.16 6.32 12.56
C ARG A 58 3.51 6.60 13.23
N GLU A 59 4.61 6.15 12.65
CA GLU A 59 5.98 6.48 13.09
C GLU A 59 6.23 7.99 13.04
N LYS A 60 5.80 8.66 11.94
CA LYS A 60 5.88 10.12 11.79
C LYS A 60 5.00 10.86 12.79
N GLU A 61 3.78 10.39 13.05
CA GLU A 61 2.89 11.00 14.07
C GLU A 61 3.43 10.89 15.49
N LEU A 62 4.05 9.75 15.83
CA LEU A 62 4.59 9.49 17.17
C LEU A 62 5.96 10.14 17.39
N GLY A 63 6.55 10.77 16.37
CA GLY A 63 7.89 11.38 16.46
C GLY A 63 9.00 10.38 16.77
N ILE A 64 8.77 9.09 16.47
CA ILE A 64 9.74 8.01 16.78
C ILE A 64 10.95 8.05 15.80
N ARG A 65 10.96 8.98 14.84
CA ARG A 65 12.15 9.34 14.06
C ARG A 65 11.98 10.67 13.33
#